data_AF-A0A5T1T7E8-F1
#
_entry.id   AF-A0A5T1T7E8-F1
#
_cell.length_a   1.000
_cell.length_b   1.000
_cell.length_c   1.000
_cell.angle_alpha   90.00
_cell.angle_beta   90.00
_cell.angle_gamma   90.00
#
_symmetry.space_group_name_H-M   'P 1'
#
loop_
_entity.id
_entity.type
_entity.pdbx_description
1 polymer ?
#
loop_
_entity_poly.entity_id
_entity_poly.type
_entity_poly.pdbx_seq_one_letter_code
_entity_poly.pdbx_strand_id
1 'polypeptide(L)'
;MMMKIVFKGKSSEYEIQRSCFCVDAFVIKDKIEERDGVDFITSNVDLLEFSDDSFTFEEIVKHFNICDTEDMIIVEDFDMKSNKDNQNQ
;
A
#
# COMPACT_ATOMS: atom_id res chain seq x y z
N MET A 1 13.40 18.10 -5.68
CA MET A 1 13.56 16.88 -6.50
C MET A 1 12.61 15.89 -5.88
N MET A 2 11.65 15.36 -6.63
CA MET A 2 10.62 14.47 -6.08
C MET A 2 11.19 13.05 -6.03
N MET A 3 11.31 12.45 -4.84
CA MET A 3 11.86 11.10 -4.68
C MET A 3 10.76 10.08 -4.82
N LYS A 4 10.95 9.10 -5.70
CA LYS A 4 9.99 8.02 -5.92
C LYS A 4 10.64 6.66 -5.75
N ILE A 5 9.86 5.69 -5.29
CA ILE A 5 10.22 4.27 -5.27
C ILE A 5 9.28 3.53 -6.22
N VAL A 6 9.85 2.65 -7.04
CA VAL A 6 9.10 1.88 -8.04
C VAL A 6 9.18 0.41 -7.66
N PHE A 7 8.01 -0.17 -7.43
CA PHE A 7 7.82 -1.58 -7.11
C PHE A 7 7.49 -2.37 -8.37
N LYS A 8 7.98 -3.62 -8.46
CA LYS A 8 7.79 -4.47 -9.64
C LYS A 8 6.37 -5.03 -9.76
N GLY A 9 5.65 -5.11 -8.64
CA GLY A 9 4.36 -5.78 -8.51
C GLY A 9 3.15 -4.86 -8.49
N LYS A 10 1.99 -5.48 -8.32
CA LYS A 10 0.74 -4.76 -8.02
C LYS A 10 0.69 -4.39 -6.55
N SER A 11 0.01 -3.30 -6.23
CA SER A 11 -0.20 -2.81 -4.86
C SER A 11 -0.73 -3.89 -3.90
N SER A 12 -1.64 -4.76 -4.35
CA SER A 12 -2.20 -5.88 -3.57
C SER A 12 -1.20 -6.99 -3.20
N GLU A 13 -0.06 -7.05 -3.89
CA GLU A 13 1.02 -7.99 -3.61
C GLU A 13 1.97 -7.51 -2.49
N TYR A 14 1.68 -6.34 -1.90
CA TYR A 14 2.47 -5.78 -0.80
C TYR A 14 1.63 -5.64 0.48
N GLU A 15 2.32 -5.59 1.60
CA GLU A 15 1.82 -5.22 2.92
C GLU A 15 2.48 -3.92 3.35
N ILE A 16 1.69 -2.97 3.86
CA ILE A 16 2.22 -1.72 4.40
C ILE A 16 1.96 -1.72 5.90
N GLN A 17 3.02 -1.64 6.69
CA GLN A 17 2.96 -1.66 8.15
C GLN A 17 3.49 -0.36 8.73
N ARG A 18 2.74 0.25 9.66
CA ARG A 18 3.19 1.42 10.40
C ARG A 18 4.49 1.11 11.15
N SER A 19 5.43 2.05 11.15
CA SER A 19 6.65 1.89 11.95
C SER A 19 6.33 2.02 13.44
N CYS A 20 6.85 1.09 14.25
CA CYS A 20 6.65 1.11 15.70
C CYS A 20 7.57 2.11 16.44
N PHE A 21 8.50 2.76 15.74
CA PHE A 21 9.49 3.67 16.33
C PHE A 21 9.54 5.05 15.68
N CYS A 22 8.84 5.27 14.56
CA CYS A 22 8.77 6.55 13.88
C CYS A 22 7.34 6.79 13.37
N VAL A 23 6.71 7.89 13.82
CA VAL A 23 5.31 8.20 13.53
C VAL A 23 5.07 8.44 12.04
N ASP A 24 6.00 9.13 11.38
CA ASP A 24 5.94 9.45 9.95
C ASP A 24 6.83 8.49 9.15
N ALA A 25 6.64 7.19 9.37
CA ALA A 25 7.30 6.14 8.61
C ALA A 25 6.49 4.85 8.60
N PHE A 26 6.71 4.05 7.57
CA PHE A 26 6.12 2.73 7.43
C PHE A 26 7.06 1.79 6.68
N VAL A 27 6.82 0.51 6.83
CA VAL A 27 7.51 -0.56 6.12
C VAL A 27 6.60 -1.05 5.00
N ILE A 28 7.12 -1.19 3.79
CA ILE A 28 6.45 -1.92 2.72
C ILE A 28 7.16 -3.27 2.57
N LYS A 29 6.38 -4.34 2.57
CA LYS A 29 6.87 -5.70 2.40
C LYS A 29 6.23 -6.33 1.18
N ASP A 30 7.06 -6.81 0.28
CA ASP A 30 6.63 -7.67 -0.83
C ASP A 30 6.22 -9.04 -0.30
N LYS A 31 5.03 -9.52 -0.68
CA LYS A 31 4.55 -10.86 -0.34
C LYS A 31 5.21 -11.94 -1.21
N ILE A 32 5.82 -11.56 -2.34
CA ILE A 32 6.50 -12.48 -3.26
C ILE A 32 8.00 -12.50 -2.94
N GLU A 33 8.51 -13.68 -2.60
CA GLU A 33 9.92 -13.88 -2.26
C GLU A 33 10.85 -13.50 -3.43
N GLU A 34 12.01 -12.92 -3.10
CA GLU A 34 13.11 -12.57 -4.02
C GLU A 34 12.80 -11.50 -5.09
N ARG A 35 11.69 -10.76 -4.99
CA ARG A 35 11.34 -9.70 -5.96
C ARG A 35 11.83 -8.31 -5.55
N ASP A 36 11.17 -7.67 -4.58
CA ASP A 36 11.56 -6.34 -4.06
C ASP A 36 11.98 -6.36 -2.59
N GLY A 37 11.48 -7.31 -1.80
CA GLY A 37 11.88 -7.48 -0.41
C GLY A 37 11.14 -6.56 0.55
N VAL A 38 11.87 -5.84 1.40
CA VAL A 38 11.32 -4.99 2.45
C VAL A 38 11.98 -3.62 2.41
N ASP A 39 11.16 -2.58 2.30
CA ASP A 39 11.58 -1.19 2.24
C ASP A 39 11.07 -0.39 3.44
N PHE A 40 11.95 0.41 4.04
CA PHE A 40 11.58 1.35 5.09
C PHE A 40 11.39 2.75 4.51
N ILE A 41 10.16 3.25 4.57
CA ILE A 41 9.74 4.48 3.90
C ILE A 41 9.61 5.61 4.92
N THR A 42 10.15 6.77 4.57
CA THR A 42 10.09 8.01 5.36
C THR A 42 9.61 9.16 4.48
N SER A 43 9.31 10.30 5.09
CA SER A 43 8.83 11.52 4.41
C SER A 43 9.77 12.11 3.36
N ASN A 44 10.96 11.54 3.18
CA ASN A 44 11.85 11.88 2.05
C ASN A 44 11.37 11.28 0.72
N VAL A 45 10.46 10.31 0.75
CA VAL A 45 9.83 9.71 -0.43
C VAL A 45 8.49 10.39 -0.65
N ASP A 46 8.24 10.87 -1.85
CA ASP A 46 6.99 11.53 -2.21
C ASP A 46 5.96 10.55 -2.78
N LEU A 47 6.42 9.60 -3.60
CA LEU A 47 5.57 8.70 -4.38
C LEU A 47 6.05 7.25 -4.35
N LEU A 48 5.09 6.35 -4.16
CA LEU A 48 5.22 4.90 -4.25
C LEU A 48 4.48 4.44 -5.52
N GLU A 49 5.21 3.93 -6.50
CA GLU A 49 4.68 3.54 -7.79
C GLU A 49 4.64 2.00 -7.89
N PHE A 50 3.44 1.45 -8.05
CA PHE A 50 3.19 0.04 -8.32
C PHE A 50 2.81 -0.16 -9.79
N SER A 51 2.73 -1.41 -10.24
CA SER A 51 2.39 -1.73 -11.64
C SER A 51 0.93 -1.40 -12.03
N ASP A 52 0.05 -1.28 -11.04
CA ASP A 52 -1.39 -1.05 -11.17
C ASP A 52 -1.84 0.33 -10.67
N ASP A 53 -1.16 0.90 -9.69
CA ASP A 53 -1.52 2.18 -9.07
C ASP A 53 -0.31 2.93 -8.49
N SER A 54 -0.52 4.13 -7.95
CA SER A 54 0.50 4.89 -7.23
C SER A 54 -0.10 5.62 -6.04
N PHE A 55 0.64 5.63 -4.94
CA PHE A 55 0.22 6.27 -3.70
C PHE A 55 1.27 7.27 -3.25
N THR A 56 0.83 8.45 -2.83
CA THR A 56 1.71 9.42 -2.18
C THR A 56 2.00 8.98 -0.75
N PHE A 57 3.16 9.40 -0.24
CA PHE A 57 3.50 9.17 1.16
C PHE A 57 2.43 9.74 2.12
N GLU A 58 1.91 10.93 1.81
CA GLU A 58 0.86 11.58 2.61
C GLU A 58 -0.45 10.80 2.64
N GLU A 59 -0.85 10.17 1.54
CA GLU A 59 -2.06 9.34 1.50
C GLU A 59 -1.96 8.14 2.46
N ILE A 60 -0.82 7.46 2.45
CA ILE A 60 -0.56 6.31 3.33
C ILE A 60 -0.53 6.74 4.80
N VAL A 61 0.19 7.81 5.14
CA VAL A 61 0.25 8.32 6.52
C VAL A 61 -1.12 8.80 6.99
N LYS A 62 -1.87 9.50 6.14
CA LYS A 62 -3.23 9.94 6.46
C LYS A 62 -4.15 8.77 6.74
N HIS A 63 -4.02 7.67 6.00
CA HIS A 63 -4.79 6.45 6.25
C HIS A 63 -4.52 5.90 7.66
N PHE A 64 -3.25 5.76 8.03
CA PHE A 64 -2.87 5.32 9.38
C PHE A 64 -3.37 6.25 10.49
N ASN A 65 -3.39 7.57 10.26
CA ASN A 65 -3.84 8.55 11.26
C ASN A 65 -5.37 8.64 11.38
N ILE A 66 -6.12 8.14 10.41
CA ILE A 66 -7.58 8.04 10.50
C ILE A 66 -7.97 6.72 11.18
N CYS A 67 -7.27 5.63 10.83
CA CYS A 67 -7.48 4.31 11.40
C CYS A 67 -6.48 4.05 12.54
N ASP A 68 -6.60 4.77 13.65
CA ASP A 68 -5.69 4.65 14.81
C ASP A 68 -5.60 3.23 15.42
N THR A 69 -6.51 2.34 15.05
CA THR A 69 -6.53 0.93 15.48
C THR A 69 -5.84 -0.03 14.52
N GLU A 70 -5.47 0.42 13.31
CA GLU A 70 -4.88 -0.42 12.26
C GLU A 70 -3.41 -0.04 12.03
N ASP A 71 -2.51 -0.93 12.44
CA ASP A 71 -1.07 -0.78 12.19
C ASP A 71 -0.64 -1.35 10.83
N MET A 72 -1.59 -1.90 10.05
CA MET A 72 -1.31 -2.57 8.78
C MET A 72 -2.39 -2.27 7.76
N ILE A 73 -1.97 -1.90 6.55
CA ILE A 73 -2.84 -1.73 5.39
C ILE A 73 -2.66 -2.95 4.49
N ILE A 74 -3.77 -3.62 4.18
CA ILE A 74 -3.86 -4.68 3.16
C ILE A 74 -4.58 -4.08 1.96
N VAL A 75 -3.89 -3.98 0.83
CA VAL A 75 -4.53 -3.62 -0.42
C VAL A 75 -5.16 -4.89 -1.00
N GLU A 76 -6.48 -4.91 -1.09
CA GLU A 76 -7.23 -6.02 -1.69
C GLU A 76 -7.55 -5.71 -3.15
N ASP A 77 -7.36 -6.70 -4.04
CA ASP A 77 -7.85 -6.60 -5.42
C ASP A 77 -9.38 -6.53 -5.37
N PHE A 78 -9.96 -5.37 -5.67
CA PHE A 78 -11.41 -5.23 -5.78
C PHE A 78 -11.85 -5.88 -7.09
N ASP A 79 -12.08 -7.20 -7.03
CA ASP A 79 -12.59 -7.97 -8.16
C ASP A 79 -13.97 -7.41 -8.54
N MET A 80 -14.02 -6.62 -9.62
CA MET A 80 -15.24 -5.98 -10.15
C MET A 80 -16.19 -7.00 -10.82
N LYS A 81 -16.31 -8.21 -10.25
CA LYS A 81 -17.15 -9.32 -10.72
C LYS A 81 -18.22 -9.77 -9.73
N SER A 82 -18.49 -9.00 -8.67
CA SER A 82 -19.64 -9.22 -7.78
C SER A 82 -20.84 -8.34 -8.18
N ASN A 83 -21.37 -8.54 -9.39
CA ASN A 83 -22.79 -8.24 -9.68
C ASN A 83 -23.29 -8.94 -10.95
N LYS A 84 -23.36 -10.27 -10.90
CA LYS A 84 -24.30 -11.04 -11.72
C LYS A 84 -25.02 -12.03 -10.82
N ASP A 85 -25.99 -11.55 -10.06
CA ASP A 85 -27.06 -12.40 -9.57
C ASP A 85 -28.41 -11.67 -9.55
N ASN A 86 -29.30 -12.18 -10.40
CA ASN A 86 -30.75 -12.26 -10.25
C ASN A 86 -31.60 -10.98 -10.31
N GLN A 87 -31.82 -10.51 -11.54
CA GLN A 87 -33.14 -9.99 -11.92
C GLN A 87 -33.86 -11.05 -12.77
N ASN A 88 -34.61 -11.92 -12.09
CA ASN A 88 -35.76 -12.63 -12.65
C ASN A 88 -36.62 -13.10 -11.48
N GLN A 89 -37.57 -12.25 -11.09
CA GLN A 89 -38.83 -12.63 -10.45
C GLN A 89 -39.95 -11.84 -11.12
#